data_AF-A0A9W6XGG7-F1
#
_entry.id   AF-A0A9W6XGG7-F1
#
_cell.length_a   1.000
_cell.length_b   1.000
_cell.length_c   1.000
_cell.angle_alpha   90.00
_cell.angle_beta   90.00
_cell.angle_gamma   90.00
#
_symmetry.space_group_name_H-M   'P 1'
#
loop_
_entity.id
_entity.type
_entity.pdbx_description
1 polymer ?
#
loop_
_entity_poly.entity_id
_entity_poly.type
_entity_poly.pdbx_seq_one_letter_code
_entity_poly.pdbx_strand_id
1 'polypeptide(L)'
;MGGTDAKVPSQDKVTSLTFTENEDDHQPFAFTWSYDDDCRPHVGTGSNQDPVLVGMTIKHLLQQLVRDPATFVLHVDETYKLNNLEYPVYVVGISDSIRSFHLTALLITSH
;
A
#
# COMPACT_ATOMS: atom_id res chain seq x y z
N MET A 1 -4.62 22.29 22.54
CA MET A 1 -4.95 22.76 21.18
C MET A 1 -3.63 23.00 20.45
N GLY A 2 -3.44 22.36 19.29
CA GLY A 2 -2.21 22.46 18.51
C GLY A 2 -1.51 21.11 18.29
N GLY A 3 -2.23 20.11 17.80
CA GLY A 3 -1.63 18.88 17.27
C GLY A 3 -1.20 19.16 15.83
N THR A 4 0.10 19.18 15.58
CA THR A 4 0.70 19.44 14.28
C THR A 4 0.39 18.30 13.31
N ASP A 5 -0.53 18.60 12.39
CA ASP A 5 -0.73 18.07 11.03
C ASP A 5 0.20 16.90 10.65
N ALA A 6 -0.19 15.69 11.04
CA ALA A 6 0.29 14.47 10.41
C ALA A 6 -0.29 14.43 8.98
N LYS A 7 0.49 14.89 8.00
CA LYS A 7 0.04 14.93 6.61
C LYS A 7 -0.31 13.53 6.11
N VAL A 8 -1.60 13.28 5.94
CA VAL A 8 -2.15 12.25 5.05
C VAL A 8 -1.36 12.28 3.73
N PRO A 9 -1.07 11.13 3.09
CA PRO A 9 -0.45 11.13 1.77
C PRO A 9 -1.22 12.09 0.86
N SER A 10 -0.55 13.14 0.37
CA SER A 10 -1.23 14.10 -0.49
C SER A 10 -1.56 13.45 -1.82
N GLN A 11 -2.75 13.75 -2.35
CA GLN A 11 -3.21 13.33 -3.68
C GLN A 11 -2.10 13.52 -4.74
N ASP A 12 -1.42 14.67 -4.73
CA ASP A 12 -0.33 14.98 -5.66
C ASP A 12 0.85 13.99 -5.56
N LYS A 13 1.19 13.58 -4.33
CA LYS A 13 2.31 12.67 -4.09
C LYS A 13 1.97 11.24 -4.51
N VAL A 14 0.74 10.81 -4.25
CA VAL A 14 0.24 9.50 -4.72
C VAL A 14 0.13 9.48 -6.25
N THR A 15 -0.36 10.56 -6.85
CA THR A 15 -0.43 10.72 -8.30
C THR A 15 0.96 10.66 -8.95
N SER A 16 1.97 11.31 -8.37
CA SER A 16 3.35 11.27 -8.89
C SER A 16 4.01 9.90 -8.84
N LEU A 17 3.50 9.00 -7.99
CA LEU A 17 4.01 7.63 -7.81
C LEU A 17 3.08 6.60 -8.45
N THR A 18 2.04 7.03 -9.19
CA THR A 18 1.10 6.11 -9.83
C THR A 18 1.82 5.24 -10.84
N PHE A 19 1.44 3.97 -10.90
CA PHE A 19 1.95 3.03 -11.88
C PHE A 19 1.69 3.51 -13.31
N THR A 20 2.74 3.64 -14.12
CA THR A 20 2.70 4.07 -15.52
C THR A 20 3.16 3.00 -16.50
N GLU A 21 3.34 1.76 -16.04
CA GLU A 21 3.93 0.60 -16.75
C GLU A 21 5.42 0.75 -17.11
N ASN A 22 5.94 1.98 -17.14
CA ASN A 22 7.31 2.30 -17.54
C ASN A 22 8.34 2.24 -16.39
N GLU A 23 7.91 1.88 -15.19
CA GLU A 23 8.79 1.75 -14.02
C GLU A 23 9.80 0.61 -14.20
N ASP A 24 11.01 0.78 -13.67
CA ASP A 24 11.97 -0.33 -13.56
C ASP A 24 11.49 -1.39 -12.55
N ASP A 25 12.06 -2.60 -12.59
CA ASP A 25 11.61 -3.74 -11.78
C ASP A 25 11.72 -3.49 -10.26
N HIS A 26 12.67 -2.63 -9.87
CA HIS A 26 12.90 -2.23 -8.48
C HIS A 26 12.38 -0.83 -8.14
N GLN A 27 11.74 -0.14 -9.10
CA GLN A 27 11.20 1.19 -8.87
C GLN A 27 9.84 1.09 -8.16
N PRO A 28 9.67 1.77 -7.01
CA PRO A 28 8.42 1.73 -6.27
C PRO A 28 7.34 2.56 -6.95
N PHE A 29 6.12 2.03 -6.91
CA PHE A 29 4.93 2.72 -7.34
C PHE A 29 3.83 2.57 -6.29
N ALA A 30 2.92 3.53 -6.28
CA ALA A 30 1.75 3.57 -5.43
C ALA A 30 0.51 3.11 -6.20
N PHE A 31 -0.41 2.49 -5.47
CA PHE A 31 -1.73 2.11 -5.95
C PHE A 31 -2.78 2.42 -4.89
N THR A 32 -4.04 2.51 -5.29
CA THR A 32 -5.17 2.78 -4.39
C THR A 32 -6.31 1.84 -4.72
N TRP A 33 -7.38 1.84 -3.92
CA TRP A 33 -8.53 0.94 -4.12
C TRP A 33 -9.51 1.44 -5.19
N SER A 34 -9.50 2.74 -5.51
CA SER A 34 -10.39 3.38 -6.48
C SER A 34 -9.63 4.36 -7.36
N TYR A 35 -10.10 4.49 -8.60
CA TYR A 35 -9.55 5.40 -9.58
C TYR A 35 -10.71 6.22 -10.17
N ASP A 36 -10.45 7.48 -10.51
CA ASP A 36 -11.43 8.31 -11.22
C ASP A 36 -11.51 7.95 -12.72
N ASP A 37 -12.42 8.61 -13.45
CA ASP A 37 -12.61 8.42 -14.89
C ASP A 37 -11.34 8.76 -15.71
N ASP A 38 -10.41 9.52 -15.14
CA ASP A 38 -9.13 9.91 -15.73
C ASP A 38 -7.97 8.97 -15.33
N CYS A 39 -8.28 7.80 -14.73
CA CYS A 39 -7.33 6.82 -14.19
C CYS A 39 -6.39 7.39 -13.12
N ARG A 40 -6.79 8.46 -12.41
CA ARG A 40 -6.02 8.99 -11.28
C ARG A 40 -6.41 8.25 -10.01
N PRO A 41 -5.44 7.88 -9.17
CA PRO A 41 -5.72 7.17 -7.92
C PRO A 41 -6.54 8.07 -6.99
N HIS A 42 -7.64 7.59 -6.44
CA HIS A 42 -8.42 8.37 -5.47
C HIS A 42 -7.83 8.17 -4.07
N VAL A 43 -7.30 9.25 -3.49
CA VAL A 43 -6.91 9.27 -2.07
C VAL A 43 -8.09 9.82 -1.28
N GLY A 44 -8.72 8.94 -0.49
CA GLY A 44 -9.85 9.31 0.35
C GLY A 44 -9.51 10.45 1.31
N THR A 45 -10.56 11.14 1.76
CA THR A 45 -10.47 12.26 2.71
C THR A 45 -10.08 11.84 4.13
N GLY A 46 -10.09 10.53 4.42
CA GLY A 46 -9.79 9.98 5.75
C GLY A 46 -10.99 10.04 6.67
N SER A 47 -12.19 9.93 6.11
CA SER A 47 -13.42 9.79 6.87
C SER A 47 -13.91 8.34 6.82
N ASN A 48 -14.74 7.93 7.77
CA ASN A 48 -15.38 6.62 7.75
C ASN A 48 -16.13 6.29 6.43
N GLN A 49 -16.60 7.31 5.69
CA GLN A 49 -17.30 7.13 4.41
C GLN A 49 -16.35 7.14 3.21
N ASP A 50 -15.13 7.65 3.39
CA ASP A 50 -14.12 7.82 2.35
C ASP A 50 -12.71 7.65 2.98
N PRO A 51 -12.36 6.41 3.36
CA PRO A 51 -11.11 6.15 4.05
C PRO A 51 -9.93 6.34 3.10
N VAL A 52 -8.81 6.80 3.65
CA VAL A 52 -7.54 6.80 2.91
C VAL A 52 -7.10 5.35 2.79
N LEU A 53 -6.77 4.89 1.59
CA LEU A 53 -6.05 3.64 1.39
C LEU A 53 -5.06 3.82 0.25
N VAL A 54 -3.78 3.75 0.60
CA VAL A 54 -2.67 3.89 -0.34
C VAL A 54 -1.72 2.72 -0.13
N GLY A 55 -1.57 1.90 -1.16
CA GLY A 55 -0.60 0.83 -1.25
C GLY A 55 0.68 1.28 -1.95
N MET A 56 1.80 0.66 -1.61
CA MET A 56 3.07 0.78 -2.33
C MET A 56 3.67 -0.60 -2.57
N THR A 57 4.23 -0.81 -3.76
CA THR A 57 4.92 -2.04 -4.15
C THR A 57 5.97 -1.76 -5.23
N ILE A 58 6.74 -2.79 -5.61
CA ILE A 58 7.65 -2.78 -6.77
C ILE A 58 7.32 -4.01 -7.63
N LYS A 59 7.60 -3.96 -8.94
CA LYS A 59 7.32 -5.09 -9.85
C LYS A 59 7.97 -6.39 -9.38
N HIS A 60 9.20 -6.32 -8.86
CA HIS A 60 9.91 -7.48 -8.33
C HIS A 60 9.16 -8.19 -7.18
N LEU A 61 8.53 -7.45 -6.28
CA LEU A 61 7.75 -8.04 -5.17
C LEU A 61 6.46 -8.68 -5.70
N LEU A 62 5.83 -8.09 -6.73
CA LEU A 62 4.67 -8.68 -7.39
C LEU A 62 5.02 -9.95 -8.17
N GLN A 63 6.20 -10.03 -8.79
CA GLN A 63 6.68 -11.25 -9.44
C GLN A 63 6.76 -12.43 -8.47
N GLN A 64 7.01 -12.18 -7.18
CA GLN A 64 7.01 -13.24 -6.17
C GLN A 64 5.61 -13.84 -5.94
N LEU A 65 4.53 -13.10 -6.20
CA LEU A 65 3.15 -13.60 -6.19
C LEU A 65 2.80 -14.46 -7.42
N VAL A 66 3.60 -14.42 -8.49
CA VAL A 66 3.35 -15.20 -9.72
C VAL A 66 3.82 -16.63 -9.52
N ARG A 67 3.16 -17.33 -8.60
CA ARG A 67 3.37 -18.73 -8.23
C ARG A 67 2.00 -19.39 -8.06
N ASP A 68 1.98 -20.72 -8.01
CA ASP A 68 0.75 -21.45 -7.74
C ASP A 68 0.19 -21.02 -6.35
N PRO A 69 -1.05 -20.50 -6.25
CA PRO A 69 -1.66 -20.10 -4.98
C PRO A 69 -1.70 -21.21 -3.93
N ALA A 70 -1.64 -22.48 -4.32
CA ALA A 70 -1.56 -23.61 -3.40
C ALA A 70 -0.19 -23.75 -2.71
N THR A 71 0.83 -23.00 -3.14
CA THR A 71 2.23 -23.16 -2.70
C THR A 71 2.69 -22.13 -1.68
N PHE A 72 1.86 -21.13 -1.36
CA PHE A 72 2.21 -20.08 -0.41
C PHE A 72 1.02 -19.69 0.48
N VAL A 73 1.31 -19.04 1.60
CA VAL A 73 0.32 -18.43 2.50
C VAL A 73 0.41 -16.92 2.35
N LEU A 74 -0.71 -16.26 2.08
CA LEU A 74 -0.80 -14.81 2.08
C LEU A 74 -0.96 -14.29 3.51
N HIS A 75 -0.09 -13.37 3.90
CA HIS A 75 -0.09 -12.67 5.16
C HIS A 75 -0.52 -11.22 4.94
N VAL A 76 -1.43 -10.74 5.79
CA VAL A 76 -1.85 -9.34 5.86
C VAL A 76 -1.85 -8.97 7.34
N ASP A 77 -0.77 -8.34 7.78
CA ASP A 77 -0.55 -8.01 9.18
C ASP A 77 -0.67 -6.51 9.39
N GLU A 78 -1.51 -6.11 10.35
CA GLU A 78 -1.64 -4.71 10.75
C GLU A 78 -0.55 -4.35 11.76
N THR A 79 0.23 -3.32 11.45
CA THR A 79 1.24 -2.77 12.34
C THR A 79 0.74 -1.44 12.90
N TYR A 80 0.22 -1.48 14.13
CA TYR A 80 -0.04 -0.27 14.90
C TYR A 80 1.28 0.26 15.47
N LYS A 81 1.78 1.39 14.93
CA LYS A 81 2.80 2.16 15.63
C LYS A 81 2.13 3.03 16.69
N LEU A 82 2.50 2.84 17.96
CA LEU A 82 2.10 3.69 19.11
C LEU A 82 2.69 5.12 19.08
N ASN A 83 3.28 5.54 17.97
CA ASN A 83 3.73 6.91 17.79
C ASN A 83 2.59 7.72 17.16
N ASN A 84 2.53 9.03 17.42
CA ASN A 84 1.46 10.00 17.10
C ASN A 84 0.89 10.05 15.64
N LEU A 85 1.26 9.13 14.77
CA LEU A 85 0.71 8.91 13.44
C LEU A 85 -0.30 7.75 13.56
N GLU A 86 -1.56 8.06 13.83
CA GLU A 86 -2.67 7.12 14.07
C GLU A 86 -3.07 6.28 12.83
N TYR A 87 -2.22 6.22 11.81
CA TYR A 87 -2.47 5.48 10.58
C TYR A 87 -1.95 4.05 10.70
N PRO A 88 -2.82 3.03 10.73
CA PRO A 88 -2.36 1.65 10.65
C PRO A 88 -1.66 1.40 9.31
N VAL A 89 -0.53 0.70 9.39
CA VAL A 89 0.21 0.23 8.22
C VAL A 89 0.02 -1.28 8.12
N TYR A 90 -0.58 -1.73 7.04
CA TYR A 90 -0.67 -3.15 6.71
C TYR A 90 0.57 -3.59 5.95
N VAL A 91 1.17 -4.67 6.41
CA VAL A 91 2.25 -5.38 5.73
C VAL A 91 1.63 -6.57 5.03
N VAL A 92 1.72 -6.60 3.69
CA VAL A 92 1.27 -7.73 2.88
C VAL A 92 2.48 -8.48 2.38
N GLY A 93 2.51 -9.78 2.59
CA GLY A 93 3.57 -10.65 2.12
C GLY A 93 3.11 -12.08 1.97
N ILE A 94 3.98 -12.92 1.44
CA ILE A 94 3.72 -14.34 1.27
C ILE A 94 4.77 -15.17 2.00
N SER A 95 4.35 -16.26 2.63
CA SER A 95 5.27 -17.28 3.13
C SER A 95 5.26 -18.48 2.20
N ASP A 96 6.42 -18.93 1.76
CA ASP A 96 6.57 -20.11 0.92
C ASP A 96 6.57 -21.42 1.71
N SER A 97 6.61 -22.56 1.01
CA SER A 97 6.64 -23.90 1.61
C SER A 97 7.88 -24.17 2.47
N ILE A 98 8.94 -23.37 2.35
CA ILE A 98 10.14 -23.41 3.20
C ILE A 98 10.06 -22.41 4.37
N ARG A 99 8.88 -21.80 4.60
CA ARG A 99 8.58 -20.84 5.67
C ARG A 99 9.40 -19.55 5.60
N SER A 100 9.86 -19.16 4.42
CA SER A 100 10.48 -17.87 4.19
C SER A 100 9.39 -16.84 3.88
N PHE A 101 9.43 -15.70 4.58
CA PHE A 101 8.52 -14.59 4.34
C PHE A 101 9.09 -13.64 3.28
N HIS A 102 8.27 -13.32 2.29
CA HIS A 102 8.57 -12.41 1.20
C HIS A 102 7.60 -11.25 1.25
N LEU A 103 8.12 -10.02 1.39
CA LEU A 103 7.28 -8.82 1.37
C LEU A 103 6.68 -8.63 -0.02
N THR A 104 5.43 -8.17 -0.10
CA THR A 104 4.74 -7.95 -1.37
C THR A 104 4.28 -6.50 -1.52
N ALA A 105 3.65 -5.95 -0.49
CA ALA A 105 3.18 -4.57 -0.49
C ALA A 105 3.09 -4.01 0.92
N LEU A 106 3.12 -2.69 1.01
CA LEU A 106 2.79 -1.94 2.23
C LEU A 106 1.55 -1.11 1.94
N LEU A 107 0.56 -1.13 2.82
CA LEU A 107 -0.62 -0.29 2.70
C LEU A 107 -0.74 0.60 3.93
N ILE A 108 -1.13 1.85 3.70
CA ILE A 108 -1.46 2.80 4.74
C ILE A 108 -2.94 3.06 4.64
N THR A 109 -3.64 3.02 5.78
CA THR A 109 -5.05 3.41 5.82
C THR A 109 -5.35 4.45 6.89
N SER A 110 -6.46 5.18 6.71
CA SER A 110 -7.03 6.10 7.70
C SER A 110 -8.54 5.96 7.70
N HIS A 111 -9.14 5.96 8.89
CA HIS A 111 -10.58 6.04 9.12
C HIS A 111 -11.01 7.43 9.58
#